data_AF-A0A9Q3ZCJ4-F1
#
_entry.id   AF-A0A9Q3ZCJ4-F1
#
_cell.length_a   1.000
_cell.length_b   1.000
_cell.length_c   1.000
_cell.angle_alpha   90.00
_cell.angle_beta   90.00
_cell.angle_gamma   90.00
#
_symmetry.space_group_name_H-M   'P 1'
#
loop_
_entity.id
_entity.type
_entity.pdbx_description
1 polymer ?
#
loop_
_entity_poly.entity_id
_entity_poly.type
_entity_poly.pdbx_seq_one_letter_code
_entity_poly.pdbx_strand_id
1 'polypeptide(L)'
;MSVNIKRAIDFIGHASSYPELDDFLIGSGVEQRLTAEDLPSAELLADNGTVVLQFTSSYAEIYGKPRSDGLLFLEDVTAQNPKYEDDIGPFTSDLPLGLRMDMTGGDIVSLLGEPGYSGEFFGGHFLTYDGLIPNITVNIKLDIKSREIIFVRFMPVEV
;
A
#
# COMPACT_ATOMS: atom_id res chain seq x y z
N MET A 1 6.82 1.08 -15.71
CA MET A 1 6.96 -0.39 -15.65
C MET A 1 5.97 -0.86 -14.62
N SER A 2 5.21 -1.93 -14.88
CA SER A 2 4.22 -2.40 -13.90
C SER A 2 4.91 -3.01 -12.68
N VAL A 3 4.31 -2.83 -11.52
CA VAL A 3 4.81 -3.30 -10.24
C VAL A 3 4.01 -4.52 -9.80
N ASN A 4 4.69 -5.53 -9.28
CA ASN A 4 3.99 -6.65 -8.67
C ASN A 4 3.59 -6.29 -7.23
N ILE A 5 2.39 -5.74 -7.05
CA ILE A 5 1.88 -5.29 -5.75
C ILE A 5 1.82 -6.45 -4.74
N LYS A 6 1.42 -7.66 -5.18
CA LYS A 6 1.42 -8.84 -4.31
C LYS A 6 2.81 -9.12 -3.74
N ARG A 7 3.85 -9.01 -4.57
CA ARG A 7 5.24 -9.19 -4.13
C ARG A 7 5.70 -8.04 -3.23
N ALA A 8 5.26 -6.80 -3.48
CA ALA A 8 5.54 -5.67 -2.60
C ALA A 8 4.97 -5.90 -1.18
N ILE A 9 3.74 -6.43 -1.07
CA ILE A 9 3.11 -6.77 0.22
C ILE A 9 3.95 -7.79 1.00
N ASP A 10 4.54 -8.79 0.32
CA ASP A 10 5.40 -9.78 0.97
C ASP A 10 6.65 -9.16 1.63
N PHE A 11 7.04 -7.94 1.23
CA PHE A 11 8.17 -7.20 1.80
C PHE A 11 7.81 -6.29 2.96
N ILE A 12 6.53 -6.10 3.29
CA ILE A 12 6.12 -5.29 4.44
C ILE A 12 6.85 -5.79 5.71
N GLY A 13 7.44 -4.85 6.44
CA GLY A 13 8.29 -5.08 7.62
C GLY A 13 9.75 -5.41 7.33
N HIS A 14 10.16 -5.54 6.07
CA HIS A 14 11.58 -5.60 5.70
C HIS A 14 12.17 -4.20 5.53
N ALA A 15 13.45 -4.07 5.84
CA ALA A 15 14.20 -2.85 5.65
C ALA A 15 14.43 -2.56 4.16
N SER A 16 14.51 -1.29 3.77
CA SER A 16 14.85 -0.88 2.40
C SER A 16 16.18 -1.45 1.90
N SER A 17 17.11 -1.77 2.80
CA SER A 17 18.39 -2.42 2.52
C SER A 17 18.32 -3.95 2.47
N TYR A 18 17.16 -4.56 2.66
CA TYR A 18 16.99 -6.01 2.54
C TYR A 18 17.22 -6.42 1.08
N PRO A 19 18.17 -7.34 0.77
CA PRO A 19 18.61 -7.56 -0.61
C PRO A 19 17.49 -7.86 -1.61
N GLU A 20 16.53 -8.71 -1.25
CA GLU A 20 15.41 -9.03 -2.16
C GLU A 20 14.45 -7.86 -2.37
N LEU A 21 14.30 -6.97 -1.38
CA LEU A 21 13.50 -5.76 -1.53
C LEU A 21 14.25 -4.74 -2.39
N ASP A 22 15.56 -4.57 -2.19
CA ASP A 22 16.39 -3.70 -3.03
C ASP A 22 16.33 -4.14 -4.51
N ASP A 23 16.52 -5.44 -4.78
CA ASP A 23 16.38 -6.02 -6.12
C ASP A 23 14.98 -5.77 -6.72
N PHE A 24 13.93 -5.91 -5.89
CA PHE A 24 12.56 -5.61 -6.30
C PHE A 24 12.36 -4.13 -6.65
N LEU A 25 12.93 -3.21 -5.88
CA LEU A 25 12.88 -1.77 -6.14
C LEU A 25 13.60 -1.43 -7.45
N ILE A 26 14.81 -1.97 -7.68
CA ILE A 26 15.54 -1.85 -8.97
C ILE A 26 14.64 -2.34 -10.11
N GLY A 27 14.12 -3.56 -9.97
CA GLY A 27 13.29 -4.21 -10.99
C GLY A 27 11.98 -3.49 -11.24
N SER A 28 11.52 -2.66 -10.32
CA SER A 28 10.31 -1.84 -10.43
C SER A 28 10.56 -0.45 -11.04
N GLY A 29 11.83 -0.14 -11.39
CA GLY A 29 12.23 1.17 -11.92
C GLY A 29 12.44 2.24 -10.85
N VAL A 30 12.54 1.86 -9.57
CA VAL A 30 12.84 2.79 -8.47
C VAL A 30 14.35 2.97 -8.39
N GLU A 31 14.83 4.15 -8.79
CA GLU A 31 16.26 4.47 -8.84
C GLU A 31 16.80 5.06 -7.52
N GLN A 32 15.97 5.77 -6.75
CA GLN A 32 16.37 6.36 -5.47
C GLN A 32 16.57 5.27 -4.41
N ARG A 33 17.64 5.39 -3.62
CA ARG A 33 17.88 4.55 -2.44
C ARG A 33 17.73 5.37 -1.18
N LEU A 34 17.01 4.81 -0.23
CA LEU A 34 16.77 5.44 1.07
C LEU A 34 18.02 5.32 1.93
N THR A 35 18.35 6.41 2.59
CA THR A 35 19.51 6.59 3.45
C THR A 35 19.08 7.14 4.81
N ALA A 36 20.05 7.47 5.67
CA ALA A 36 19.75 8.11 6.94
C ALA A 36 19.19 9.55 6.79
N GLU A 37 19.38 10.19 5.63
CA GLU A 37 18.84 11.54 5.37
C GLU A 37 17.32 11.54 5.17
N ASP A 38 16.74 10.37 4.86
CA ASP A 38 15.31 10.19 4.61
C ASP A 38 14.50 9.85 5.87
N LEU A 39 15.14 9.93 7.05
CA LEU A 39 14.47 9.73 8.34
C LEU A 39 13.56 10.92 8.69
N PRO A 40 12.43 10.70 9.40
CA PRO A 40 12.00 9.41 9.98
C PRO A 40 11.18 8.54 9.01
N SER A 41 10.75 9.09 7.88
CA SER A 41 9.84 8.42 6.96
C SER A 41 10.09 8.88 5.53
N ALA A 42 9.90 7.98 4.58
CA ALA A 42 10.12 8.25 3.17
C ALA A 42 9.12 7.52 2.29
N GLU A 43 8.82 8.10 1.13
CA GLU A 43 7.96 7.49 0.13
C GLU A 43 8.79 7.18 -1.12
N LEU A 44 8.63 5.98 -1.67
CA LEU A 44 9.13 5.63 -2.98
C LEU A 44 7.96 5.38 -3.94
N LEU A 45 7.98 6.09 -5.06
CA LEU A 45 6.96 5.99 -6.09
C LEU A 45 7.37 4.96 -7.15
N ALA A 46 6.45 4.07 -7.48
CA ALA A 46 6.59 3.07 -8.52
C ALA A 46 5.34 3.07 -9.43
N ASP A 47 5.40 2.34 -10.54
CA ASP A 47 4.33 2.30 -11.57
C ASP A 47 3.78 3.69 -11.94
N ASN A 48 4.67 4.61 -12.33
CA ASN A 48 4.32 5.99 -12.69
C ASN A 48 3.66 6.80 -11.56
N GLY A 49 3.99 6.50 -10.30
CA GLY A 49 3.40 7.17 -9.13
C GLY A 49 2.13 6.52 -8.62
N THR A 50 1.59 5.53 -9.32
CA THR A 50 0.33 4.88 -8.95
C THR A 50 0.49 3.81 -7.86
N VAL A 51 1.74 3.42 -7.55
CA VAL A 51 2.05 2.57 -6.39
C VAL A 51 3.03 3.32 -5.50
N VAL A 52 2.64 3.55 -4.25
CA VAL A 52 3.46 4.19 -3.22
C VAL A 52 3.94 3.12 -2.24
N LEU A 53 5.24 3.12 -1.98
CA LEU A 53 5.88 2.30 -0.98
C LEU A 53 6.30 3.22 0.17
N GLN A 54 5.57 3.17 1.28
CA GLN A 54 5.82 4.00 2.47
C GLN A 54 6.85 3.31 3.36
N PHE A 55 7.87 4.03 3.79
CA PHE A 55 8.88 3.56 4.71
C PHE A 55 8.90 4.39 5.99
N THR A 56 9.21 3.74 7.11
CA THR A 56 9.28 4.38 8.43
C THR A 56 10.41 3.80 9.29
N SER A 57 11.01 4.62 10.13
CA SER A 57 11.97 4.17 11.16
C SER A 57 11.28 3.73 12.45
N SER A 58 10.01 4.07 12.63
CA SER A 58 9.23 3.76 13.84
C SER A 58 8.44 2.45 13.75
N TYR A 59 8.72 1.60 12.75
CA TYR A 59 7.96 0.37 12.49
C TYR A 59 7.84 -0.51 13.75
N ALA A 60 8.94 -0.67 14.48
CA ALA A 60 8.98 -1.51 15.67
C ALA A 60 8.05 -1.04 16.80
N GLU A 61 7.84 0.28 16.89
CA GLU A 61 7.00 0.90 17.92
C GLU A 61 5.51 0.77 17.58
N ILE A 62 5.16 0.72 16.30
CA ILE A 62 3.77 0.72 15.80
C ILE A 62 3.27 -0.71 15.53
N TYR A 63 4.11 -1.56 14.93
CA TYR A 63 3.72 -2.89 14.41
C TYR A 63 4.51 -4.04 15.03
N GLY A 64 5.37 -3.76 16.01
CA GLY A 64 6.25 -4.75 16.62
C GLY A 64 7.45 -5.13 15.76
N LYS A 65 8.14 -6.22 16.13
CA LYS A 65 9.48 -6.53 15.62
C LYS A 65 9.53 -6.58 14.07
N PRO A 66 10.40 -5.78 13.41
CA PRO A 66 10.64 -5.87 11.97
C PRO A 66 11.16 -7.24 11.53
N ARG A 67 11.00 -7.55 10.24
CA ARG A 67 11.35 -8.86 9.64
C ARG A 67 12.81 -8.96 9.21
N SER A 68 13.52 -7.85 9.13
CA SER A 68 14.97 -7.80 8.89
C SER A 68 15.59 -6.64 9.68
N ASP A 69 16.91 -6.53 9.66
CA ASP A 69 17.62 -5.40 10.25
C ASP A 69 17.74 -4.23 9.26
N GLY A 70 17.71 -2.99 9.74
CA GLY A 70 17.89 -1.77 8.93
C GLY A 70 17.38 -0.50 9.59
N LEU A 71 17.34 0.60 8.82
CA LEU A 71 16.97 1.95 9.31
C LEU A 71 15.52 2.34 8.98
N LEU A 72 15.06 2.04 7.77
CA LEU A 72 13.75 2.37 7.25
C LEU A 72 13.09 1.08 6.77
N PHE A 73 11.91 0.77 7.30
CA PHE A 73 11.17 -0.45 7.02
C PHE A 73 9.94 -0.15 6.17
N LEU A 74 9.64 -1.00 5.20
CA LEU A 74 8.42 -0.88 4.39
C LEU A 74 7.21 -1.03 5.32
N GLU A 75 6.50 0.07 5.52
CA GLU A 75 5.34 0.21 6.38
C GLU A 75 4.07 -0.20 5.63
N ASP A 76 3.82 0.41 4.48
CA ASP A 76 2.65 0.10 3.68
C ASP A 76 2.90 0.18 2.18
N VAL A 77 2.01 -0.48 1.44
CA VAL A 77 1.93 -0.43 -0.01
C VAL A 77 0.57 0.15 -0.37
N THR A 78 0.56 1.31 -1.01
CA THR A 78 -0.68 1.98 -1.42
C THR A 78 -0.77 2.04 -2.95
N ALA A 79 -1.83 1.47 -3.50
CA ALA A 79 -2.17 1.61 -4.91
C ALA A 79 -3.20 2.74 -5.07
N GLN A 80 -2.85 3.76 -5.84
CA GLN A 80 -3.64 4.96 -6.06
C GLN A 80 -4.40 4.89 -7.39
N ASN A 81 -5.63 5.39 -7.39
CA ASN A 81 -6.42 5.51 -8.60
C ASN A 81 -6.06 6.82 -9.33
N PRO A 82 -5.50 6.77 -10.56
CA PRO A 82 -5.12 7.96 -11.33
C PRO A 82 -6.27 8.93 -11.64
N LYS A 83 -7.52 8.49 -11.47
CA LYS A 83 -8.69 9.34 -11.62
C LYS A 83 -8.77 10.45 -10.56
N TYR A 84 -8.17 10.23 -9.38
CA TYR A 84 -8.32 11.11 -8.21
C TYR A 84 -7.03 11.78 -7.75
N GLU A 85 -5.91 11.48 -8.39
CA GLU A 85 -4.59 12.00 -8.03
C GLU A 85 -4.02 12.76 -9.23
N ASP A 86 -3.54 13.97 -8.97
CA ASP A 86 -2.87 14.78 -9.97
C ASP A 86 -1.43 14.27 -10.17
N ASP A 87 -0.86 14.48 -11.36
CA ASP A 87 0.54 14.19 -11.69
C ASP A 87 1.01 12.71 -11.60
N ILE A 88 0.08 11.73 -11.54
CA ILE A 88 0.42 10.30 -11.69
C ILE A 88 0.00 9.74 -13.06
N GLY A 89 0.75 8.75 -13.54
CA GLY A 89 0.48 8.08 -14.82
C GLY A 89 -0.68 7.08 -14.75
N PRO A 90 -0.96 6.33 -15.84
CA PRO A 90 -1.94 5.26 -15.81
C PRO A 90 -1.51 4.14 -14.87
N PHE A 91 -2.47 3.55 -14.16
CA PHE A 91 -2.27 2.36 -13.35
C PHE A 91 -2.11 1.14 -14.26
N THR A 92 -0.97 0.44 -14.19
CA THR A 92 -0.68 -0.69 -15.09
C THR A 92 -0.47 -2.02 -14.36
N SER A 93 -0.54 -2.00 -13.03
CA SER A 93 -0.36 -3.16 -12.16
C SER A 93 -1.68 -3.91 -11.91
N ASP A 94 -1.59 -5.15 -11.43
CA ASP A 94 -2.75 -5.90 -10.95
C ASP A 94 -2.95 -5.67 -9.45
N LEU A 95 -4.19 -5.36 -9.04
CA LEU A 95 -4.54 -5.31 -7.63
C LEU A 95 -4.77 -6.73 -7.06
N PRO A 96 -4.26 -7.03 -5.85
CA PRO A 96 -4.56 -8.26 -5.14
C PRO A 96 -6.07 -8.46 -4.88
N LEU A 97 -6.44 -9.69 -4.49
CA LEU A 97 -7.79 -10.08 -4.06
C LEU A 97 -8.87 -9.95 -5.16
N GLY A 98 -8.47 -9.81 -6.42
CA GLY A 98 -9.40 -9.61 -7.54
C GLY A 98 -10.00 -8.21 -7.62
N LEU A 99 -9.48 -7.27 -6.83
CA LEU A 99 -9.89 -5.87 -6.86
C LEU A 99 -9.54 -5.23 -8.20
N ARG A 100 -10.27 -4.17 -8.56
CA ARG A 100 -9.97 -3.30 -9.70
C ARG A 100 -10.27 -1.86 -9.33
N MET A 101 -9.49 -0.93 -9.86
CA MET A 101 -9.62 0.51 -9.57
C MET A 101 -10.99 1.09 -9.95
N ASP A 102 -11.72 0.45 -10.87
CA ASP A 102 -13.05 0.86 -11.32
C ASP A 102 -14.19 0.33 -10.42
N MET A 103 -13.89 -0.44 -9.38
CA MET A 103 -14.90 -0.97 -8.47
C MET A 103 -15.48 0.09 -7.55
N THR A 104 -16.77 -0.08 -7.24
CA THR A 104 -17.45 0.67 -6.19
C THR A 104 -17.42 -0.08 -4.85
N GLY A 105 -17.77 0.61 -3.76
CA GLY A 105 -17.94 -0.02 -2.46
C GLY A 105 -18.87 -1.25 -2.48
N GLY A 106 -19.95 -1.21 -3.25
CA GLY A 106 -20.88 -2.34 -3.38
C GLY A 106 -20.28 -3.54 -4.11
N ASP A 107 -19.46 -3.30 -5.14
CA ASP A 107 -18.74 -4.35 -5.86
C ASP A 107 -17.71 -5.02 -4.94
N ILE A 108 -17.01 -4.22 -4.13
CA ILE A 108 -15.99 -4.68 -3.19
C ILE A 108 -16.63 -5.57 -2.11
N VAL A 109 -17.73 -5.14 -1.49
CA VAL A 109 -18.43 -5.93 -0.47
C VAL A 109 -18.98 -7.23 -1.08
N SER A 110 -19.47 -7.20 -2.32
CA SER A 110 -19.92 -8.40 -3.01
C SER A 110 -18.79 -9.39 -3.30
N LEU A 111 -17.56 -8.89 -3.52
CA LEU A 111 -16.38 -9.69 -3.82
C LEU A 111 -15.70 -10.25 -2.55
N LEU A 112 -15.50 -9.40 -1.54
CA LEU A 112 -14.68 -9.70 -0.36
C LEU A 112 -15.50 -10.06 0.89
N GLY A 113 -16.81 -9.83 0.85
CA GLY A 113 -17.69 -9.92 2.01
C GLY A 113 -17.77 -8.61 2.80
N GLU A 114 -18.39 -8.66 3.97
CA GLU A 114 -18.55 -7.49 4.83
C GLU A 114 -17.20 -7.09 5.49
N PRO A 115 -16.85 -5.79 5.51
CA PRO A 115 -15.64 -5.34 6.18
C PRO A 115 -15.79 -5.37 7.71
N GLY A 116 -14.65 -5.44 8.41
CA GLY A 116 -14.62 -5.24 9.85
C GLY A 116 -14.98 -3.82 10.26
N TYR A 117 -14.74 -2.85 9.37
CA TYR A 117 -15.14 -1.47 9.54
C TYR A 117 -15.61 -0.84 8.21
N SER A 118 -16.72 -0.12 8.27
CA SER A 118 -17.25 0.72 7.19
C SER A 118 -17.68 2.07 7.76
N GLY A 119 -17.11 3.18 7.28
CA GLY A 119 -17.43 4.50 7.82
C GLY A 119 -16.73 5.66 7.12
N GLU A 120 -17.19 6.89 7.40
CA GLU A 120 -16.61 8.10 6.82
C GLU A 120 -15.61 8.76 7.78
N PHE A 121 -14.43 9.10 7.26
CA PHE A 121 -13.35 9.76 7.99
C PHE A 121 -12.49 10.59 7.04
N PHE A 122 -11.89 11.69 7.50
CA PHE A 122 -11.01 12.58 6.70
C PHE A 122 -11.46 12.82 5.23
N GLY A 123 -12.75 13.08 5.01
CA GLY A 123 -13.28 13.38 3.67
C GLY A 123 -13.33 12.19 2.70
N GLY A 124 -13.21 10.95 3.18
CA GLY A 124 -13.44 9.72 2.41
C GLY A 124 -14.31 8.72 3.16
N HIS A 125 -14.80 7.71 2.44
CA HIS A 125 -15.43 6.55 3.06
C HIS A 125 -14.49 5.36 3.01
N PHE A 126 -14.28 4.71 4.15
CA PHE A 126 -13.31 3.65 4.31
C PHE A 126 -13.99 2.31 4.50
N LEU A 127 -13.46 1.30 3.82
CA LEU A 127 -13.71 -0.11 4.10
C LEU A 127 -12.39 -0.73 4.61
N THR A 128 -12.40 -1.29 5.82
CA THR A 128 -11.23 -1.94 6.41
C THR A 128 -11.48 -3.42 6.59
N TYR A 129 -10.56 -4.24 6.08
CA TYR A 129 -10.59 -5.68 6.16
C TYR A 129 -9.31 -6.21 6.82
N ASP A 130 -9.47 -7.01 7.85
CA ASP A 130 -8.38 -7.75 8.46
C ASP A 130 -8.48 -9.23 8.09
N GLY A 131 -7.33 -9.88 7.90
CA GLY A 131 -7.28 -11.34 7.71
C GLY A 131 -7.61 -11.84 6.29
N LEU A 132 -7.88 -10.95 5.32
CA LEU A 132 -7.94 -11.33 3.90
C LEU A 132 -6.56 -11.80 3.38
N ILE A 133 -5.51 -11.20 3.92
CA ILE A 133 -4.12 -11.60 3.73
C ILE A 133 -3.53 -11.77 5.14
N PRO A 134 -2.79 -12.87 5.43
CA PRO A 134 -2.23 -13.09 6.76
C PRO A 134 -1.40 -11.91 7.26
N ASN A 135 -1.70 -11.44 8.48
CA ASN A 135 -1.03 -10.32 9.16
C ASN A 135 -1.09 -8.96 8.43
N ILE A 136 -1.99 -8.79 7.47
CA ILE A 136 -2.18 -7.55 6.71
C ILE A 136 -3.61 -7.05 6.89
N THR A 137 -3.72 -5.77 7.19
CA THR A 137 -4.94 -4.97 7.07
C THR A 137 -5.01 -4.38 5.67
N VAL A 138 -6.17 -4.55 5.02
CA VAL A 138 -6.50 -3.93 3.74
C VAL A 138 -7.45 -2.77 4.00
N ASN A 139 -6.99 -1.56 3.74
CA ASN A 139 -7.78 -0.34 3.90
C ASN A 139 -8.09 0.26 2.53
N ILE A 140 -9.37 0.39 2.20
CA ILE A 140 -9.82 0.90 0.91
C ILE A 140 -10.54 2.22 1.15
N LYS A 141 -10.00 3.31 0.59
CA LYS A 141 -10.65 4.62 0.60
C LYS A 141 -11.48 4.76 -0.65
N LEU A 142 -12.74 5.15 -0.48
CA LEU A 142 -13.71 5.43 -1.52
C LEU A 142 -14.05 6.92 -1.55
N ASP A 143 -14.34 7.43 -2.74
CA ASP A 143 -14.95 8.75 -2.91
C ASP A 143 -16.35 8.79 -2.29
N ILE A 144 -16.68 9.87 -1.59
CA ILE A 144 -17.95 9.99 -0.85
C ILE A 144 -19.16 9.96 -1.79
N LYS A 145 -19.03 10.51 -3.01
CA LYS A 145 -20.15 10.67 -3.93
C LYS A 145 -20.34 9.44 -4.81
N SER A 146 -19.30 9.05 -5.53
CA SER A 146 -19.30 7.94 -6.48
C SER A 146 -19.14 6.58 -5.83
N ARG A 147 -18.55 6.53 -4.62
CA ARG A 147 -18.14 5.29 -3.93
C ARG A 147 -17.13 4.45 -4.73
N GLU A 148 -16.48 5.03 -5.74
CA GLU A 148 -15.37 4.41 -6.46
C GLU A 148 -14.08 4.47 -5.62
N ILE A 149 -13.16 3.55 -5.87
CA ILE A 149 -11.86 3.48 -5.19
C ILE A 149 -11.04 4.76 -5.47
N ILE A 150 -10.61 5.43 -4.41
CA ILE A 150 -9.54 6.44 -4.44
C ILE A 150 -8.19 5.73 -4.30
N PHE A 151 -8.05 4.86 -3.30
CA PHE A 151 -6.86 4.03 -3.14
C PHE A 151 -7.16 2.72 -2.41
N VAL A 152 -6.25 1.76 -2.57
CA VAL A 152 -6.17 0.53 -1.77
C VAL A 152 -4.82 0.50 -1.06
N ARG A 153 -4.82 0.45 0.27
CA ARG A 153 -3.63 0.38 1.10
C ARG A 153 -3.53 -0.99 1.79
N PHE A 154 -2.33 -1.54 1.78
CA PHE A 154 -1.97 -2.78 2.46
C PHE A 154 -0.94 -2.44 3.54
N MET A 155 -1.27 -2.68 4.80
CA MET A 155 -0.42 -2.36 5.94
C MET A 155 -0.45 -3.50 6.97
N PRO A 156 0.55 -3.63 7.86
CA PRO A 156 0.51 -4.60 8.94
C PRO A 156 -0.72 -4.39 9.83
N VAL A 157 -1.21 -5.47 10.42
CA VAL A 157 -2.15 -5.37 11.54
C VAL A 157 -1.43 -4.67 12.70
N GLU A 158 -2.03 -3.62 13.25
CA GLU A 158 -1.52 -2.92 14.45
C GLU A 158 -1.49 -3.87 15.66
N VAL A 159 -0.47 -3.74 16.51
CA VAL A 159 -0.23 -4.59 17.69
C VAL A 159 -0.81 -3.98 18.95
#